data_AF-A0A4Q1UPC2-F1
#
_entry.id   AF-A0A4Q1UPC2-F1
#
_cell.length_a   1.000
_cell.length_b   1.000
_cell.length_c   1.000
_cell.angle_alpha   90.00
_cell.angle_beta   90.00
_cell.angle_gamma   90.00
#
_symmetry.space_group_name_H-M   'P 1'
#
loop_
_entity.id
_entity.type
_entity.pdbx_description
1 polymer ?
#
loop_
_entity_poly.entity_id
_entity_poly.type
_entity_poly.pdbx_seq_one_letter_code
_entity_poly.pdbx_strand_id
1 'polypeptide(L)'
;MFTMKGDPIKALSGFKLPAGAHVAIVSEKPESVSAIRKSVRGRVARVIEVIERVSRHTQGERKQQLVDKSAFEPDARSRAMLEGVRIAQQDLREAGGAYDLDEVRTLMRGVSRQAIDKRVQDGSLLAVPGPSNRRSYPTLQFNRDGTVVAGLKAVREALQTSNTWTVLNFLSHPDVRLGNRRAIELLRSGQLDLVLEAARRHGEQGA
;
A
#
# COMPACT_ATOMS: atom_id res chain seq x y z
N MET A 1 8.60 57.73 -8.28
CA MET A 1 9.30 56.96 -9.32
C MET A 1 8.67 57.32 -10.64
N PHE A 2 9.45 57.78 -11.61
CA PHE A 2 8.94 58.03 -12.96
C PHE A 2 9.67 57.09 -13.93
N THR A 3 8.95 56.58 -14.92
CA THR A 3 9.50 55.71 -15.95
C THR A 3 9.68 56.53 -17.23
N MET A 4 10.88 56.43 -17.82
CA MET A 4 11.16 57.08 -19.10
C MET A 4 10.86 56.09 -20.23
N LYS A 5 10.18 56.56 -21.28
CA LYS A 5 10.01 55.80 -22.52
C LYS A 5 11.17 56.13 -23.47
N GLY A 6 11.76 55.10 -24.10
CA GLY A 6 12.92 55.25 -24.99
C GLY A 6 14.25 55.00 -24.30
N ASP A 7 15.36 55.42 -24.92
CA ASP A 7 16.72 55.19 -24.40
C ASP A 7 17.07 56.19 -23.28
N PRO A 8 17.11 55.76 -22.00
CA PRO A 8 17.35 56.66 -20.88
C PRO A 8 18.78 57.22 -20.86
N ILE A 9 19.75 56.54 -21.49
CA ILE A 9 21.15 56.97 -21.50
C ILE A 9 21.30 58.24 -22.34
N LYS A 10 20.61 58.30 -23.48
CA LYS A 10 20.56 59.51 -24.32
C LYS A 10 19.73 60.62 -23.69
N ALA A 11 18.62 60.28 -23.04
CA ALA A 11 17.75 61.27 -22.43
C ALA A 11 18.39 61.98 -21.22
N LEU A 12 19.32 61.31 -20.53
CA LEU A 12 20.04 61.85 -19.37
C LEU A 12 21.46 62.33 -19.71
N SER A 13 21.91 62.23 -20.96
CA SER A 13 23.25 62.68 -21.36
C SER A 13 23.36 64.20 -21.23
N GLY A 14 24.05 64.68 -20.19
CA GLY A 14 24.21 66.11 -19.88
C GLY A 14 23.39 66.61 -18.68
N PHE A 15 22.51 65.78 -18.12
CA PHE A 15 21.75 66.13 -16.92
C PHE A 15 22.60 65.89 -15.66
N LYS A 16 22.83 66.95 -14.87
CA LYS A 16 23.44 66.80 -13.54
C LYS A 16 22.36 66.44 -12.52
N LEU A 17 22.51 65.29 -11.88
CA LEU A 17 21.65 64.89 -10.78
C LEU A 17 21.74 65.92 -9.64
N PRO A 18 20.60 66.45 -9.14
CA PRO A 18 20.59 67.35 -8.01
C PRO A 18 21.05 66.65 -6.73
N ALA A 19 21.54 67.41 -5.76
CA ALA A 19 22.00 66.88 -4.48
C ALA A 19 20.90 66.05 -3.80
N GLY A 20 21.24 64.83 -3.36
CA GLY A 20 20.31 63.89 -2.72
C GLY A 20 19.51 63.00 -3.69
N ALA A 21 19.62 63.18 -5.01
CA ALA A 21 18.95 62.33 -5.98
C ALA A 21 19.67 60.98 -6.19
N HIS A 22 18.88 59.92 -6.38
CA HIS A 22 19.36 58.56 -6.59
C HIS A 22 18.78 57.98 -7.90
N VAL A 23 19.57 57.16 -8.59
CA VAL A 23 19.15 56.43 -9.80
C VAL A 23 18.97 54.95 -9.45
N ALA A 24 17.81 54.41 -9.80
CA ALA A 24 17.54 52.98 -9.71
C ALA A 24 17.37 52.41 -11.13
N ILE A 25 18.02 51.27 -11.39
CA ILE A 25 17.83 50.50 -12.62
C ILE A 25 17.02 49.27 -12.24
N VAL A 26 15.84 49.10 -12.85
CA VAL A 26 14.95 47.97 -12.61
C VAL A 26 14.85 47.16 -13.91
N SER A 27 15.02 45.85 -13.81
CA SER A 27 14.86 44.92 -14.93
C SER A 27 14.06 43.71 -14.49
N GLU A 28 13.08 43.32 -15.31
CA GLU A 28 12.28 42.11 -15.10
C GLU A 28 13.02 40.83 -15.57
N LYS A 29 14.19 40.97 -16.22
CA LYS A 29 14.98 39.85 -16.76
C LYS A 29 16.21 39.57 -15.88
N PRO A 30 16.33 38.38 -15.27
CA PRO A 30 17.47 38.04 -14.40
C PRO A 30 18.84 38.15 -15.09
N GLU A 31 18.92 37.85 -16.39
CA GLU A 31 20.18 37.89 -17.15
C GLU A 31 20.68 39.34 -17.31
N SER A 32 19.77 40.29 -17.46
CA SER A 32 20.09 41.72 -17.55
C SER A 32 20.66 42.25 -16.23
N VAL A 33 20.16 41.78 -15.08
CA VAL A 33 20.69 42.13 -13.76
C VAL A 33 22.15 41.70 -13.62
N SER A 34 22.48 40.49 -14.07
CA SER A 34 23.86 39.96 -14.05
C SER A 34 24.81 40.76 -14.95
N ALA A 35 24.36 41.15 -16.14
CA ALA A 35 25.14 41.97 -17.07
C ALA A 35 25.41 43.38 -16.52
N ILE A 36 24.40 44.03 -15.92
CA ILE A 36 24.54 45.34 -15.27
C ILE A 36 25.52 45.23 -14.10
N ARG A 37 25.40 44.21 -13.24
CA ARG A 37 26.32 44.00 -12.12
C ARG A 37 27.78 43.90 -12.55
N LYS A 38 28.06 43.27 -13.69
CA LYS A 38 29.42 43.16 -14.23
C LYS A 38 29.95 44.50 -14.76
N SER A 39 29.11 45.30 -15.43
CA SER A 39 29.55 46.53 -16.10
C SER A 39 29.78 47.72 -15.15
N VAL A 40 29.09 47.79 -14.01
CA VAL A 40 29.23 48.88 -13.02
C VAL A 40 29.99 48.49 -11.75
N ARG A 41 30.75 47.39 -11.79
CA ARG A 41 31.53 46.87 -10.66
C ARG A 41 32.44 47.97 -10.08
N GLY A 42 32.27 48.30 -8.80
CA GLY A 42 33.04 49.31 -8.08
C GLY A 42 32.48 50.75 -8.10
N ARG A 43 31.39 51.01 -8.84
CA ARG A 43 30.73 52.34 -8.90
C ARG A 43 29.32 52.36 -8.28
N VAL A 44 28.92 51.28 -7.61
CA VAL A 44 27.59 51.12 -7.02
C VAL A 44 27.71 50.95 -5.51
N ALA A 45 27.00 51.79 -4.74
CA ALA A 45 27.05 51.77 -3.28
C ALA A 45 26.23 50.62 -2.66
N ARG A 46 25.10 50.22 -3.27
CA ARG A 46 24.28 49.07 -2.88
C ARG A 46 23.56 48.46 -4.09
N VAL A 47 23.55 47.14 -4.16
CA VAL A 47 22.68 46.37 -5.07
C VAL A 47 21.63 45.71 -4.21
N ILE A 48 20.36 46.09 -4.38
CA ILE A 48 19.22 45.43 -3.73
C ILE A 48 18.51 44.63 -4.81
N GLU A 49 18.60 43.30 -4.72
CA GLU A 49 17.87 42.40 -5.59
C GLU A 49 16.46 42.20 -5.00
N VAL A 50 15.50 42.99 -5.49
CA VAL A 50 14.09 42.81 -5.14
C VAL A 50 13.51 41.81 -6.12
N ILE A 51 13.55 40.52 -5.76
CA ILE A 51 12.74 39.52 -6.44
C ILE A 51 11.31 39.78 -6.00
N GLU A 52 10.52 40.43 -6.85
CA GLU A 52 9.07 40.47 -6.70
C GLU A 52 8.60 39.01 -6.76
N ARG A 53 8.45 38.37 -5.59
CA ARG A 53 7.53 37.23 -5.49
C ARG A 53 6.17 37.85 -5.79
N VAL A 54 5.78 37.77 -7.06
CA VAL A 54 4.43 38.04 -7.52
C VAL A 54 3.52 37.22 -6.62
N SER A 55 3.01 37.90 -5.59
CA SER A 55 1.93 37.41 -4.78
C SER A 55 0.78 37.40 -5.76
N ARG A 56 0.54 36.23 -6.35
CA ARG A 56 -0.65 35.99 -7.16
C ARG A 56 -1.83 36.38 -6.28
N HIS A 57 -2.37 37.57 -6.52
CA HIS A 57 -3.75 37.89 -6.23
C HIS A 57 -4.57 36.78 -6.91
N THR A 58 -4.91 35.77 -6.12
CA THR A 58 -5.93 34.78 -6.41
C THR A 58 -7.02 35.06 -5.40
N GLN A 59 -7.88 36.01 -5.73
CA GLN A 59 -9.19 36.08 -5.11
C GLN A 59 -10.23 36.09 -6.23
N GLY A 60 -11.09 35.07 -6.19
CA GLY A 60 -12.08 34.69 -7.19
C GLY A 60 -11.52 33.72 -8.23
N GLU A 61 -11.51 32.40 -8.08
CA GLU A 61 -12.20 31.49 -7.19
C GLU A 61 -11.23 30.34 -6.88
N ARG A 62 -10.53 30.37 -5.73
CA ARG A 62 -10.28 29.09 -5.09
C ARG A 62 -11.63 28.70 -4.52
N LYS A 63 -12.45 28.03 -5.33
CA LYS A 63 -13.26 26.93 -4.80
C LYS A 63 -12.28 26.15 -3.96
N GLN A 64 -12.31 26.37 -2.63
CA GLN A 64 -11.90 25.32 -1.73
C GLN A 64 -12.71 24.15 -2.26
N GLN A 65 -12.00 23.21 -2.89
CA GLN A 65 -12.54 21.90 -3.10
C GLN A 65 -12.82 21.44 -1.67
N LEU A 66 -14.02 21.75 -1.19
CA LEU A 66 -14.64 21.17 -0.02
C LEU A 66 -14.86 19.75 -0.49
N VAL A 67 -13.76 18.98 -0.53
CA VAL A 67 -13.87 17.58 -0.84
C VAL A 67 -14.65 17.03 0.33
N ASP A 68 -15.88 16.61 0.02
CA ASP A 68 -16.78 16.08 1.01
C ASP A 68 -16.06 14.94 1.70
N LYS A 69 -15.83 15.09 3.02
CA LYS A 69 -15.09 14.10 3.79
C LYS A 69 -15.80 12.75 3.78
N SER A 70 -17.13 12.74 3.63
CA SER A 70 -17.92 11.50 3.52
C SER A 70 -17.59 10.71 2.24
N ALA A 71 -17.12 11.37 1.17
CA ALA A 71 -16.67 10.69 -0.05
C ALA A 71 -15.39 9.87 0.14
N PHE A 72 -14.64 10.11 1.22
CA PHE A 72 -13.48 9.30 1.62
C PHE A 72 -13.81 8.29 2.72
N GLU A 73 -15.02 8.31 3.27
CA GLU A 73 -15.42 7.29 4.22
C GLU A 73 -15.69 5.98 3.47
N PRO A 74 -15.12 4.86 3.93
CA PRO A 74 -15.42 3.56 3.32
C PRO A 74 -16.91 3.26 3.47
N ASP A 75 -17.56 2.82 2.40
CA ASP A 75 -18.94 2.35 2.49
C ASP A 75 -19.04 1.09 3.37
N ALA A 76 -20.27 0.67 3.68
CA ALA A 76 -20.50 -0.53 4.52
C ALA A 76 -19.81 -1.78 3.95
N ARG A 77 -19.76 -1.91 2.62
CA ARG A 77 -19.08 -3.01 1.93
C ARG A 77 -17.57 -2.97 2.12
N SER A 78 -16.95 -1.81 1.95
CA SER A 78 -15.51 -1.59 2.13
C SER A 78 -15.11 -1.86 3.58
N ARG A 79 -15.93 -1.42 4.55
CA ARG A 79 -15.74 -1.73 5.98
C ARG A 79 -15.82 -3.23 6.24
N ALA A 80 -16.83 -3.92 5.71
CA ALA A 80 -16.96 -5.37 5.85
C ALA A 80 -15.77 -6.12 5.24
N MET A 81 -15.23 -5.64 4.12
CA MET A 81 -14.04 -6.22 3.51
C MET A 81 -12.78 -6.04 4.38
N LEU A 82 -12.59 -4.85 4.95
CA LEU A 82 -11.50 -4.60 5.91
C LEU A 82 -11.62 -5.48 7.15
N GLU A 83 -12.83 -5.63 7.68
CA GLU A 83 -13.06 -6.49 8.83
C GLU A 83 -12.84 -7.97 8.48
N GLY A 84 -13.26 -8.42 7.29
CA GLY A 84 -12.98 -9.76 6.80
C GLY A 84 -11.47 -10.05 6.71
N VAL A 85 -10.66 -9.08 6.27
CA VAL A 85 -9.20 -9.19 6.28
C VAL A 85 -8.66 -9.29 7.71
N ARG A 86 -9.18 -8.50 8.64
CA ARG A 86 -8.76 -8.52 10.05
C ARG A 86 -9.08 -9.86 10.72
N ILE A 87 -10.27 -10.41 10.46
CA ILE A 87 -10.72 -11.73 10.93
C ILE A 87 -9.78 -12.80 10.37
N ALA A 88 -9.57 -12.84 9.06
CA ALA A 88 -8.67 -13.80 8.42
C ALA A 88 -7.24 -13.78 8.99
N GLN A 89 -6.70 -12.58 9.28
CA GLN A 89 -5.40 -12.45 9.93
C GLN A 89 -5.39 -12.97 11.38
N GLN A 90 -6.49 -12.78 12.11
CA GLN A 90 -6.65 -13.30 13.46
C GLN A 90 -6.74 -14.82 13.45
N ASP A 91 -7.54 -15.38 12.55
CA ASP A 91 -7.70 -16.82 12.34
C ASP A 91 -6.34 -17.47 12.06
N LEU A 92 -5.50 -16.82 11.23
CA LEU A 92 -4.15 -17.29 10.95
C LEU A 92 -3.22 -17.23 12.18
N ARG A 93 -3.33 -16.19 13.01
CA ARG A 93 -2.56 -16.09 14.27
C ARG A 93 -2.95 -17.21 15.23
N GLU A 94 -4.25 -17.45 15.41
CA GLU A 94 -4.78 -18.50 16.28
C GLU A 94 -4.44 -19.90 15.78
N ALA A 95 -4.31 -20.06 14.47
CA ALA A 95 -3.79 -21.27 13.83
C ALA A 95 -2.28 -21.52 14.04
N GLY A 96 -1.56 -20.61 14.71
CA GLY A 96 -0.11 -20.72 14.93
C GLY A 96 0.74 -20.07 13.84
N GLY A 97 0.16 -19.16 13.04
CA GLY A 97 0.85 -18.39 12.01
C GLY A 97 0.98 -19.14 10.69
N ALA A 98 1.96 -18.70 9.87
CA ALA A 98 2.25 -19.29 8.58
C ALA A 98 3.76 -19.28 8.30
N TYR A 99 4.19 -20.27 7.53
CA TYR A 99 5.51 -20.29 6.91
C TYR A 99 5.51 -19.54 5.58
N ASP A 100 6.67 -19.04 5.18
CA ASP A 100 6.93 -18.64 3.80
C ASP A 100 7.33 -19.84 2.91
N LEU A 101 7.56 -19.59 1.62
CA LEU A 101 7.92 -20.63 0.67
C LEU A 101 9.26 -21.32 1.02
N ASP A 102 10.28 -20.57 1.43
CA ASP A 102 11.61 -21.12 1.68
C ASP A 102 11.65 -21.90 3.00
N GLU A 103 10.88 -21.46 3.99
CA GLU A 103 10.62 -22.21 5.22
C GLU A 103 9.90 -23.53 4.93
N VAL A 104 8.86 -23.54 4.09
CA VAL A 104 8.17 -24.78 3.69
C VAL A 104 9.11 -25.72 2.94
N ARG A 105 9.96 -25.19 2.04
CA ARG A 105 10.98 -26.00 1.35
C ARG A 105 11.94 -26.65 2.33
N THR A 106 12.38 -25.89 3.33
CA THR A 106 13.26 -26.40 4.39
C THR A 106 12.56 -27.47 5.22
N LEU A 107 11.33 -27.20 5.67
CA LEU A 107 10.51 -28.11 6.47
C LEU A 107 10.25 -29.43 5.75
N MET A 108 10.00 -29.37 4.44
CA MET A 108 9.73 -30.52 3.59
C MET A 108 11.00 -31.15 2.99
N ARG A 109 12.18 -30.90 3.58
CA ARG A 109 13.47 -31.52 3.20
C ARG A 109 13.91 -31.22 1.76
N GLY A 110 13.75 -29.97 1.34
CA GLY A 110 14.27 -29.47 0.06
C GLY A 110 13.36 -29.71 -1.16
N VAL A 111 12.07 -29.98 -0.95
CA VAL A 111 11.10 -30.09 -2.05
C VAL A 111 11.16 -28.85 -2.95
N SER A 112 11.06 -29.06 -4.26
CA SER A 112 11.15 -27.96 -5.23
C SER A 112 9.93 -27.03 -5.14
N ARG A 113 10.13 -25.77 -5.52
CA ARG A 113 9.03 -24.80 -5.62
C ARG A 113 7.89 -25.30 -6.51
N GLN A 114 8.23 -25.91 -7.66
CA GLN A 114 7.23 -26.45 -8.58
C GLN A 114 6.41 -27.59 -7.95
N ALA A 115 7.04 -28.44 -7.13
CA ALA A 115 6.33 -29.50 -6.42
C ALA A 115 5.41 -28.92 -5.33
N ILE A 116 5.83 -27.86 -4.63
CA ILE A 116 4.96 -27.12 -3.70
C ILE A 116 3.78 -26.51 -4.45
N ASP A 117 4.02 -25.82 -5.56
CA ASP A 117 2.99 -25.20 -6.38
C ASP A 117 1.97 -26.22 -6.89
N LYS A 118 2.43 -27.41 -7.29
CA LYS A 118 1.56 -28.53 -7.68
C LYS A 118 0.66 -28.98 -6.53
N ARG A 119 1.20 -29.10 -5.31
CA ARG A 119 0.42 -29.46 -4.12
C ARG A 119 -0.60 -28.39 -3.72
N VAL A 120 -0.27 -27.12 -3.90
CA VAL A 120 -1.24 -26.02 -3.70
C VAL A 120 -2.38 -26.13 -4.71
N GLN A 121 -2.03 -26.35 -5.98
CA GLN A 121 -3.02 -26.47 -7.06
C GLN A 121 -3.95 -27.68 -6.83
N ASP A 122 -3.38 -28.85 -6.53
CA ASP A 122 -4.15 -30.08 -6.31
C ASP A 122 -4.85 -30.16 -4.93
N GLY A 123 -4.52 -29.26 -4.00
CA GLY A 123 -5.17 -29.13 -2.69
C GLY A 123 -4.61 -29.98 -1.58
N SER A 124 -3.54 -30.70 -1.86
CA SER A 124 -2.77 -31.38 -0.82
C SER A 124 -1.93 -30.43 0.03
N LEU A 125 -1.90 -29.13 -0.30
CA LEU A 125 -1.31 -28.08 0.51
C LEU A 125 -2.16 -26.81 0.45
N LEU A 126 -2.36 -26.16 1.60
CA LEU A 126 -3.06 -24.89 1.72
C LEU A 126 -2.08 -23.72 1.67
N ALA A 127 -2.35 -22.75 0.80
CA ALA A 127 -1.67 -21.47 0.76
C ALA A 127 -2.70 -20.34 0.81
N VAL A 128 -2.50 -19.39 1.71
CA VAL A 128 -3.30 -18.17 1.83
C VAL A 128 -2.52 -16.96 1.29
N PRO A 129 -3.20 -15.90 0.82
CA PRO A 129 -2.55 -14.65 0.50
C PRO A 129 -1.86 -14.06 1.74
N GLY A 130 -0.58 -13.77 1.62
CA GLY A 130 0.26 -13.21 2.68
C GLY A 130 0.81 -11.82 2.35
N PRO A 131 1.75 -11.31 3.16
CA PRO A 131 2.37 -10.01 2.96
C PRO A 131 2.97 -9.85 1.56
N SER A 132 2.86 -8.64 1.00
CA SER A 132 3.38 -8.32 -0.34
C SER A 132 2.86 -9.23 -1.46
N ASN A 133 1.62 -9.73 -1.32
CA ASN A 133 0.96 -10.66 -2.24
C ASN A 133 1.74 -11.97 -2.45
N ARG A 134 2.59 -12.35 -1.49
CA ARG A 134 3.28 -13.64 -1.48
C ARG A 134 2.40 -14.70 -0.84
N ARG A 135 2.61 -15.96 -1.21
CA ARG A 135 1.91 -17.09 -0.56
C ARG A 135 2.46 -17.29 0.84
N SER A 136 1.54 -17.51 1.77
CA SER A 136 1.82 -17.94 3.14
C SER A 136 1.17 -19.30 3.37
N TYR A 137 1.84 -20.17 4.11
CA TYR A 137 1.43 -21.55 4.31
C TYR A 137 1.10 -21.76 5.80
N PRO A 138 -0.20 -21.81 6.19
CA PRO A 138 -0.60 -21.94 7.59
C PRO A 138 0.11 -23.09 8.30
N THR A 139 0.67 -22.87 9.48
CA THR A 139 1.50 -23.88 10.18
C THR A 139 0.69 -25.10 10.62
N LEU A 140 -0.61 -24.91 10.90
CA LEU A 140 -1.53 -25.97 11.33
C LEU A 140 -1.58 -27.19 10.41
N GLN A 141 -1.21 -27.03 9.13
CA GLN A 141 -1.30 -28.11 8.15
C GLN A 141 -0.09 -29.06 8.19
N PHE A 142 0.94 -28.75 8.96
CA PHE A 142 2.16 -29.55 9.05
C PHE A 142 2.24 -30.33 10.36
N ASN A 143 2.76 -31.55 10.29
CA ASN A 143 3.15 -32.37 11.42
C ASN A 143 4.53 -31.95 11.93
N ARG A 144 4.85 -32.37 13.16
CA ARG A 144 6.13 -32.06 13.81
C ARG A 144 7.34 -32.60 13.05
N ASP A 145 7.16 -33.64 12.25
CA ASP A 145 8.19 -34.26 11.41
C ASP A 145 8.37 -33.59 10.03
N GLY A 146 7.61 -32.50 9.77
CA GLY A 146 7.61 -31.75 8.51
C GLY A 146 6.70 -32.32 7.42
N THR A 147 5.98 -33.41 7.69
CA THR A 147 4.97 -33.94 6.76
C THR A 147 3.69 -33.11 6.79
N VAL A 148 2.90 -33.16 5.72
CA VAL A 148 1.59 -32.48 5.67
C VAL A 148 0.53 -33.40 6.27
N VAL A 149 -0.40 -32.84 7.05
CA VAL A 149 -1.56 -33.56 7.59
C VAL A 149 -2.35 -34.18 6.42
N ALA A 150 -2.63 -35.47 6.52
CA ALA A 150 -3.36 -36.18 5.47
C ALA A 150 -4.81 -35.70 5.36
N GLY A 151 -5.40 -35.84 4.17
CA GLY A 151 -6.83 -35.57 3.94
C GLY A 151 -7.19 -34.14 3.53
N LEU A 152 -6.24 -33.18 3.51
CA LEU A 152 -6.52 -31.78 3.12
C LEU A 152 -7.20 -31.65 1.75
N LYS A 153 -6.72 -32.42 0.77
CA LYS A 153 -7.29 -32.44 -0.58
C LYS A 153 -8.78 -32.84 -0.56
N ALA A 154 -9.09 -33.94 0.12
CA ALA A 154 -10.45 -34.45 0.23
C ALA A 154 -11.36 -33.47 0.99
N VAL A 155 -10.84 -32.81 2.03
CA VAL A 155 -11.59 -31.76 2.76
C VAL A 155 -11.91 -30.58 1.85
N ARG A 156 -10.93 -30.09 1.08
CA ARG A 156 -11.17 -28.99 0.12
C ARG A 156 -12.22 -29.36 -0.92
N GLU A 157 -12.16 -30.58 -1.45
CA GLU A 157 -13.15 -31.11 -2.40
C GLU A 157 -14.54 -31.21 -1.76
N ALA A 158 -14.63 -31.66 -0.51
CA ALA A 158 -15.88 -31.77 0.23
C ALA A 158 -16.52 -30.40 0.56
N LEU A 159 -15.70 -29.37 0.83
CA LEU A 159 -16.17 -28.00 1.07
C LEU A 159 -16.66 -27.30 -0.21
N GLN A 160 -16.33 -27.83 -1.39
CA GLN A 160 -16.70 -27.27 -2.70
C GLN A 160 -16.32 -25.78 -2.87
N THR A 161 -15.24 -25.34 -2.23
CA THR A 161 -14.79 -23.95 -2.28
C THR A 161 -13.34 -23.83 -2.70
N SER A 162 -13.04 -22.80 -3.50
CA SER A 162 -11.68 -22.38 -3.81
C SER A 162 -11.17 -21.29 -2.86
N ASN A 163 -12.03 -20.79 -1.96
CA ASN A 163 -11.64 -19.76 -0.99
C ASN A 163 -10.76 -20.37 0.10
N THR A 164 -9.48 -20.02 0.07
CA THR A 164 -8.46 -20.57 0.99
C THR A 164 -8.67 -20.13 2.43
N TRP A 165 -9.32 -18.98 2.67
CA TRP A 165 -9.71 -18.55 4.01
C TRP A 165 -10.86 -19.39 4.56
N THR A 166 -11.84 -19.78 3.73
CA THR A 166 -12.91 -20.70 4.16
C THR A 166 -12.33 -22.05 4.58
N VAL A 167 -11.38 -22.58 3.80
CA VAL A 167 -10.68 -23.83 4.14
C VAL A 167 -9.88 -23.67 5.43
N LEU A 168 -9.14 -22.57 5.60
CA LEU A 168 -8.40 -22.30 6.83
C LEU A 168 -9.33 -22.29 8.04
N ASN A 169 -10.45 -21.56 7.94
CA ASN A 169 -11.36 -21.35 9.06
C ASN A 169 -12.03 -22.64 9.49
N PHE A 170 -12.44 -23.49 8.54
CA PHE A 170 -12.96 -24.81 8.83
C PHE A 170 -11.92 -25.71 9.53
N LEU A 171 -10.64 -25.59 9.15
CA LEU A 171 -9.57 -26.37 9.77
C LEU A 171 -9.19 -25.89 11.17
N SER A 172 -9.20 -24.57 11.40
CA SER A 172 -8.67 -23.93 12.60
C SER A 172 -9.70 -23.77 13.73
N HIS A 173 -11.00 -23.70 13.43
CA HIS A 173 -12.03 -23.44 14.43
C HIS A 173 -12.73 -24.70 14.92
N PRO A 174 -13.20 -24.71 16.19
CA PRO A 174 -14.17 -25.69 16.67
C PRO A 174 -15.44 -25.69 15.82
N ASP A 175 -15.90 -26.88 15.39
CA ASP A 175 -17.19 -27.04 14.71
C ASP A 175 -18.13 -27.90 15.56
N VAL A 176 -19.37 -27.44 15.73
CA VAL A 176 -20.43 -28.16 16.43
C VAL A 176 -20.71 -29.54 15.83
N ARG A 177 -20.57 -29.69 14.50
CA ARG A 177 -20.71 -30.96 13.77
C ARG A 177 -19.60 -31.95 14.11
N LEU A 178 -18.48 -31.44 14.62
CA LEU A 178 -17.30 -32.19 15.03
C LEU A 178 -17.21 -32.31 16.57
N GLY A 179 -18.31 -32.05 17.28
CA GLY A 179 -18.34 -32.07 18.74
C GLY A 179 -17.52 -30.96 19.38
N ASN A 180 -17.52 -29.76 18.78
CA ASN A 180 -16.70 -28.61 19.19
C ASN A 180 -15.18 -28.88 19.16
N ARG A 181 -14.74 -29.75 18.26
CA ARG A 181 -13.33 -30.01 17.99
C ARG A 181 -12.92 -29.38 16.68
N ARG A 182 -11.61 -29.14 16.54
CA ARG A 182 -11.04 -28.60 15.30
C ARG A 182 -10.86 -29.72 14.28
N ALA A 183 -11.24 -29.47 13.03
CA ALA A 183 -11.07 -30.45 11.96
C ALA A 183 -9.61 -30.90 11.81
N ILE A 184 -8.64 -29.98 11.96
CA ILE A 184 -7.21 -30.32 11.84
C ILE A 184 -6.74 -31.35 12.89
N GLU A 185 -7.29 -31.32 14.10
CA GLU A 185 -6.95 -32.28 15.16
C GLU A 185 -7.53 -33.66 14.86
N LEU A 186 -8.76 -33.69 14.34
CA LEU A 186 -9.42 -34.92 13.93
C LEU A 186 -8.69 -35.58 12.76
N LEU A 187 -8.26 -34.80 11.77
CA LEU A 187 -7.43 -35.29 10.66
C LEU A 187 -6.11 -35.90 11.17
N ARG A 188 -5.42 -35.25 12.11
CA ARG A 188 -4.20 -35.81 12.72
C ARG A 188 -4.45 -37.13 13.46
N SER A 189 -5.63 -37.30 14.04
CA SER A 189 -6.04 -38.55 14.70
C SER A 189 -6.60 -39.61 13.75
N GLY A 190 -6.58 -39.37 12.43
CA GLY A 190 -7.05 -40.33 11.42
C GLY A 190 -8.58 -40.36 11.22
N GLN A 191 -9.32 -39.41 11.80
CA GLN A 191 -10.80 -39.36 11.72
C GLN A 191 -11.27 -38.64 10.45
N LEU A 192 -10.81 -39.09 9.28
CA LEU A 192 -11.07 -38.42 8.00
C LEU A 192 -12.57 -38.37 7.66
N ASP A 193 -13.28 -39.49 7.77
CA ASP A 193 -14.67 -39.60 7.33
C ASP A 193 -15.59 -38.62 8.07
N LEU A 194 -15.40 -38.49 9.39
CA LEU A 194 -16.12 -37.53 10.23
C LEU A 194 -15.91 -36.08 9.75
N VAL A 195 -14.66 -35.73 9.42
CA VAL A 195 -14.30 -34.39 8.92
C VAL A 195 -14.92 -34.15 7.54
N LEU A 196 -14.93 -35.14 6.65
CA LEU A 196 -15.53 -35.02 5.32
C LEU A 196 -17.05 -34.85 5.40
N GLU A 197 -17.72 -35.55 6.31
CA GLU A 197 -19.16 -35.39 6.52
C GLU A 197 -19.50 -33.97 7.00
N ALA A 198 -18.74 -33.44 7.96
CA ALA A 198 -18.91 -32.06 8.42
C ALA A 198 -18.62 -31.04 7.31
N ALA A 199 -17.58 -31.25 6.52
CA ALA A 199 -17.21 -30.38 5.40
C ALA A 199 -18.32 -30.28 4.34
N ARG A 200 -18.96 -31.41 3.97
CA ARG A 200 -20.08 -31.40 3.02
C ARG A 200 -21.26 -30.55 3.54
N ARG A 201 -21.62 -30.73 4.81
CA ARG A 201 -22.69 -29.94 5.47
C ARG A 201 -22.34 -28.47 5.67
N HIS A 202 -21.06 -28.12 5.70
CA HIS A 202 -20.61 -26.73 5.78
C HIS A 202 -20.87 -25.99 4.46
N GLY A 203 -20.62 -26.64 3.31
CA GLY A 203 -20.89 -26.07 1.98
C GLY A 203 -22.36 -25.72 1.74
N GLU A 204 -23.28 -26.48 2.34
CA GLU A 204 -24.74 -26.28 2.20
C GLU A 204 -25.27 -25.05 2.95
N GLN A 205 -24.55 -24.54 3.96
CA GLN A 205 -24.99 -23.39 4.77
C GLN A 205 -24.34 -22.05 4.36
N GLY A 206 -23.34 -22.08 3.47
CA GLY A 206 -22.60 -20.90 3.03
C GLY A 206 -22.90 -20.43 1.60
N ALA A 207 -23.87 -21.06 0.91
CA ALA A 207 -24.27 -20.75 -0.46
C ALA A 207 -25.51 -19.82 -0.52
#